data_AF-A0A518B6Y7-F1
#
_entry.id   AF-A0A518B6Y7-F1
#
_cell.length_a   1.000
_cell.length_b   1.000
_cell.length_c   1.000
_cell.angle_alpha   90.00
_cell.angle_beta   90.00
_cell.angle_gamma   90.00
#
_symmetry.space_group_name_H-M   'P 1'
#
loop_
_entity.id
_entity.type
_entity.pdbx_description
1 polymer ?
#
loop_
_entity_poly.entity_id
_entity_poly.type
_entity_poly.pdbx_seq_one_letter_code
_entity_poly.pdbx_strand_id
1 'polypeptide(L)'
;MSTSVREILVPGCDLVFHVESVLAEETTPFQKIGFYQTQSQGVLMMLDNTVMLTTSDEYVYHEMIAHVPLFAHPNPKRVLVIGGGDLGVLREVLRHPSVEEVHLCEIDGRVIDLSRQFLPWAEAVAIDPRTTLNVGDGFAFLESDDQAGRFDVIITDSTDAVGMQAQEQASRLFTESYFGKVRKALAPGGIVVSQFESAFHNVDFIARNTRLLRELFDVVHPYTATVPTYVGGLWCFYCASDEVNPRHDFRQEDYEQLAESSEFQYFSDAMHRSCFVLPARLQRSIEAQTIKFVPV
;
A
#
# COMPACT_ATOMS: atom_id res chain seq x y z
N MET A 1 8.11 -2.12 35.61
CA MET A 1 7.00 -1.33 35.03
C MET A 1 6.83 -1.83 33.61
N SER A 2 5.62 -2.20 33.18
CA SER A 2 5.40 -2.55 31.76
C SER A 2 5.59 -1.28 30.94
N THR A 3 6.55 -1.28 30.02
CA THR A 3 6.64 -0.23 29.00
C THR A 3 5.53 -0.48 27.98
N SER A 4 4.90 0.59 27.48
CA SER A 4 3.89 0.51 26.43
C SER A 4 4.02 1.67 25.47
N VAL A 5 3.73 1.42 24.21
CA VAL A 5 3.59 2.45 23.17
C VAL A 5 2.14 2.48 22.70
N ARG A 6 1.70 3.62 22.16
CA ARG A 6 0.32 3.80 21.72
C ARG A 6 0.23 4.63 20.46
N GLU A 7 -0.79 4.33 19.68
CA GLU A 7 -1.30 5.17 18.61
C GLU A 7 -2.67 5.70 19.03
N ILE A 8 -2.95 6.97 18.72
CA ILE A 8 -4.29 7.55 18.87
C ILE A 8 -5.02 7.35 17.54
N LEU A 9 -5.94 6.39 17.49
CA LEU A 9 -6.67 6.05 16.26
C LEU A 9 -7.69 7.14 15.89
N VAL A 10 -8.47 7.58 16.89
CA VAL A 10 -9.40 8.71 16.79
C VAL A 10 -9.50 9.40 18.16
N PRO A 11 -10.02 10.64 18.25
CA PRO A 11 -10.15 11.33 19.54
C PRO A 11 -10.88 10.48 20.60
N GLY A 12 -10.15 10.08 21.65
CA GLY A 12 -10.68 9.26 22.75
C GLY A 12 -10.56 7.75 22.57
N CYS A 13 -9.98 7.26 21.47
CA CYS A 13 -9.72 5.83 21.23
C CYS A 13 -8.24 5.62 20.87
N ASP A 14 -7.54 4.87 21.73
CA ASP A 14 -6.13 4.53 21.58
C ASP A 14 -5.98 3.04 21.26
N LEU A 15 -4.99 2.69 20.44
CA LEU A 15 -4.44 1.34 20.35
C LEU A 15 -3.15 1.29 21.16
N VAL A 16 -3.04 0.33 22.09
CA VAL A 16 -1.92 0.24 23.02
C VAL A 16 -1.22 -1.11 22.86
N PHE A 17 0.10 -1.07 22.68
CA PHE A 17 0.96 -2.25 22.65
C PHE A 17 1.82 -2.29 23.91
N HIS A 18 1.76 -3.40 24.63
CA HIS A 18 2.71 -3.69 25.70
C HIS A 18 4.01 -4.21 25.08
N VAL A 19 5.13 -3.55 25.41
CA VAL A 19 6.43 -3.84 24.80
C VAL A 19 7.38 -4.50 25.81
N GLU A 20 8.11 -5.49 25.33
CA GLU A 20 9.16 -6.19 26.07
C GLU A 20 10.47 -5.38 26.03
N SER A 21 10.80 -4.85 24.86
CA SER A 21 12.00 -4.04 24.65
C SER A 21 11.82 -3.04 23.51
N VAL A 22 12.60 -1.96 23.57
CA VAL A 22 12.79 -1.03 22.45
C VAL A 22 13.93 -1.56 21.60
N LEU A 23 13.67 -1.80 20.32
CA LEU A 23 14.68 -2.28 19.36
C LEU A 23 15.45 -1.09 18.75
N ALA A 24 14.71 -0.04 18.35
CA ALA A 24 15.26 1.24 17.92
C ALA A 24 14.24 2.37 18.13
N GLU A 25 14.73 3.57 18.45
CA GLU A 25 13.96 4.82 18.43
C GLU A 25 14.88 5.93 17.96
N GLU A 26 14.54 6.54 16.81
CA GLU A 26 15.36 7.56 16.17
C GLU A 26 14.46 8.63 15.53
N THR A 27 15.01 9.82 15.30
CA THR A 27 14.33 10.87 14.53
C THR A 27 15.22 11.27 13.37
N THR A 28 14.68 11.16 12.17
CA THR A 28 15.32 11.60 10.92
C THR A 28 14.79 12.98 10.53
N PRO A 29 15.31 13.62 9.47
CA PRO A 29 14.71 14.84 8.92
C PRO A 29 13.27 14.65 8.42
N PHE A 30 12.80 13.40 8.25
CA PHE A 30 11.48 13.08 7.71
C PHE A 30 10.47 12.76 8.80
N GLN A 31 10.85 11.97 9.81
CA GLN A 31 9.90 11.41 10.79
C GLN A 31 10.60 10.84 12.04
N LYS A 32 9.81 10.54 13.08
CA LYS A 32 10.21 9.67 14.18
C LYS A 32 10.02 8.21 13.79
N ILE A 33 11.07 7.40 13.90
CA ILE A 33 11.04 5.95 13.64
C ILE A 33 11.14 5.20 14.96
N GLY A 34 10.26 4.21 15.17
CA GLY A 34 10.31 3.32 16.33
C GLY A 34 10.12 1.86 15.93
N PHE A 35 11.00 0.99 16.43
CA PHE A 35 10.87 -0.46 16.36
C PHE A 35 10.83 -1.01 17.79
N TYR A 36 9.86 -1.87 18.07
CA TYR A 36 9.63 -2.42 19.41
C TYR A 36 9.36 -3.92 19.34
N GLN A 37 9.91 -4.68 20.28
CA GLN A 37 9.47 -6.04 20.51
C GLN A 37 8.22 -5.99 21.40
N THR A 38 7.08 -6.42 20.86
CA THR A 38 5.83 -6.50 21.63
C THR A 38 5.70 -7.85 22.35
N GLN A 39 4.81 -7.91 23.35
CA GLN A 39 4.53 -9.14 24.10
C GLN A 39 3.80 -10.23 23.28
N SER A 40 3.08 -9.87 22.22
CA SER A 40 2.23 -10.84 21.49
C SER A 40 2.13 -10.63 19.98
N GLN A 41 2.50 -9.47 19.45
CA GLN A 41 2.37 -9.12 18.02
C GLN A 41 3.72 -9.16 17.28
N GLY A 42 4.76 -9.70 17.94
CA GLY A 42 6.12 -9.70 17.43
C GLY A 42 6.72 -8.29 17.34
N VAL A 43 7.45 -8.01 16.27
CA VAL A 43 8.05 -6.69 16.02
C VAL A 43 6.97 -5.71 15.56
N LEU A 44 6.87 -4.58 16.26
CA LEU A 44 6.03 -3.44 15.92
C LEU A 44 6.91 -2.34 15.33
N MET A 45 6.53 -1.83 14.16
CA MET A 45 7.11 -0.63 13.57
C MET A 45 6.11 0.52 13.67
N MET A 46 6.60 1.68 14.12
CA MET A 46 5.83 2.92 14.18
C MET A 46 6.58 4.06 13.52
N LEU A 47 5.86 4.89 12.77
CA LEU A 47 6.34 6.15 12.20
C LEU A 47 5.47 7.29 12.73
N ASP A 48 6.09 8.32 13.32
CA ASP A 48 5.41 9.45 13.98
C ASP A 48 4.32 9.06 15.00
N ASN A 49 4.54 7.92 15.67
CA ASN A 49 3.62 7.30 16.64
C ASN A 49 2.35 6.70 16.02
N THR A 50 2.35 6.46 14.72
CA THR A 50 1.35 5.69 13.98
C THR A 50 1.89 4.29 13.71
N VAL A 51 1.09 3.24 13.89
CA VAL A 51 1.46 1.86 13.58
C VAL A 51 1.58 1.72 12.07
N MET A 52 2.74 1.25 11.61
CA MET A 52 2.93 0.88 10.20
C MET A 52 2.72 -0.62 10.00
N LEU A 53 3.20 -1.44 10.92
CA LEU A 53 2.97 -2.88 10.87
C LEU A 53 3.23 -3.55 12.20
N THR A 54 2.66 -4.74 12.35
CA THR A 54 3.19 -5.76 13.26
C THR A 54 3.51 -7.03 12.50
N THR A 55 4.58 -7.72 12.87
CA THR A 55 4.96 -8.98 12.20
C THR A 55 3.91 -10.09 12.33
N SER A 56 2.92 -9.93 13.23
CA SER A 56 1.81 -10.87 13.38
C SER A 56 0.66 -10.68 12.40
N ASP A 57 0.50 -9.52 11.75
CA ASP A 57 -0.66 -9.24 10.89
C ASP A 57 -0.34 -8.49 9.58
N GLU A 58 0.91 -8.06 9.39
CA GLU A 58 1.38 -7.36 8.19
C GLU A 58 1.06 -8.07 6.88
N TYR A 59 1.02 -9.41 6.90
CA TYR A 59 0.72 -10.23 5.74
C TYR A 59 -0.63 -9.86 5.13
N VAL A 60 -1.61 -9.42 5.93
CA VAL A 60 -2.93 -9.02 5.40
C VAL A 60 -2.80 -7.82 4.47
N TYR A 61 -2.05 -6.81 4.88
CA TYR A 61 -1.86 -5.59 4.11
C TYR A 61 -1.00 -5.87 2.87
N HIS A 62 0.18 -6.46 3.07
CA HIS A 62 1.14 -6.69 1.99
C HIS A 62 0.62 -7.65 0.92
N GLU A 63 0.00 -8.76 1.31
CA GLU A 63 -0.53 -9.70 0.34
C GLU A 63 -1.65 -9.06 -0.48
N MET A 64 -2.52 -8.25 0.13
CA MET A 64 -3.64 -7.63 -0.58
C MET A 64 -3.17 -6.52 -1.53
N ILE A 65 -2.29 -5.62 -1.08
CA ILE A 65 -1.83 -4.52 -1.92
C ILE A 65 -0.95 -5.01 -3.09
N ALA A 66 -0.19 -6.10 -2.91
CA ALA A 66 0.67 -6.65 -3.96
C ALA A 66 -0.06 -7.63 -4.89
N HIS A 67 -0.76 -8.64 -4.36
CA HIS A 67 -1.28 -9.73 -5.19
C HIS A 67 -2.51 -9.33 -6.01
N VAL A 68 -3.37 -8.43 -5.51
CA VAL A 68 -4.56 -7.98 -6.26
C VAL A 68 -4.18 -7.41 -7.64
N PRO A 69 -3.26 -6.42 -7.77
CA PRO A 69 -2.87 -5.92 -9.09
C PRO A 69 -1.99 -6.90 -9.86
N LEU A 70 -1.11 -7.68 -9.21
CA LEU A 70 -0.17 -8.58 -9.91
C LEU A 70 -0.89 -9.77 -10.55
N PHE A 71 -1.91 -10.33 -9.91
CA PHE A 71 -2.74 -11.37 -10.53
C PHE A 71 -3.76 -10.82 -11.53
N ALA A 72 -4.05 -9.52 -11.52
CA ALA A 72 -4.90 -8.89 -12.53
C ALA A 72 -4.13 -8.50 -13.80
N HIS A 73 -2.90 -8.01 -13.67
CA HIS A 73 -2.08 -7.63 -14.82
C HIS A 73 -1.74 -8.88 -15.66
N PRO A 74 -1.84 -8.84 -17.01
CA PRO A 74 -1.67 -10.03 -17.85
C PRO A 74 -0.28 -10.67 -17.78
N ASN A 75 0.77 -9.86 -17.58
CA ASN A 75 2.15 -10.34 -17.43
C ASN A 75 3.05 -9.29 -16.75
N PRO A 76 2.98 -9.12 -15.41
CA PRO A 76 3.72 -8.06 -14.73
C PRO A 76 5.21 -8.40 -14.65
N LYS A 77 6.07 -7.55 -15.22
CA LYS A 77 7.52 -7.71 -15.27
C LYS A 77 8.26 -6.62 -14.51
N ARG A 78 7.84 -5.37 -14.68
CA ARG A 78 8.47 -4.18 -14.10
C ARG A 78 7.52 -3.53 -13.10
N VAL A 79 7.90 -3.58 -11.83
CA VAL A 79 7.08 -3.05 -10.73
C VAL A 79 7.78 -1.87 -10.08
N LEU A 80 7.04 -0.82 -9.77
CA LEU A 80 7.51 0.30 -8.94
C LEU A 80 6.70 0.32 -7.64
N VAL A 81 7.39 0.42 -6.51
CA VAL A 81 6.82 0.64 -5.19
C VAL A 81 7.27 2.01 -4.70
N ILE A 82 6.33 2.88 -4.36
CA ILE A 82 6.57 4.21 -3.81
C ILE A 82 6.22 4.16 -2.32
N GLY A 83 7.19 4.44 -1.46
CA GLY A 83 7.14 4.11 -0.04
C GLY A 83 7.53 2.65 0.23
N GLY A 84 6.85 1.99 1.17
CA GLY A 84 7.08 0.58 1.50
C GLY A 84 8.48 0.27 2.03
N GLY A 85 9.12 1.22 2.74
CA GLY A 85 10.47 1.08 3.28
C GLY A 85 10.68 -0.10 4.25
N ASP A 86 9.60 -0.73 4.71
CA ASP A 86 9.62 -2.00 5.47
C ASP A 86 9.89 -3.24 4.59
N LEU A 87 9.84 -3.08 3.27
CA LEU A 87 10.11 -4.11 2.26
C LEU A 87 9.10 -5.27 2.23
N GLY A 88 7.97 -5.17 2.94
CA GLY A 88 6.90 -6.18 2.95
C GLY A 88 6.20 -6.29 1.60
N VAL A 89 5.87 -5.17 0.95
CA VAL A 89 5.33 -5.19 -0.42
C VAL A 89 6.31 -5.86 -1.40
N LEU A 90 7.59 -5.53 -1.32
CA LEU A 90 8.60 -6.14 -2.21
C LEU A 90 8.70 -7.65 -1.99
N ARG A 91 8.61 -8.13 -0.74
CA ARG A 91 8.53 -9.56 -0.44
C ARG A 91 7.44 -10.24 -1.26
N GLU A 92 6.25 -9.66 -1.30
CA GLU A 92 5.12 -10.23 -2.03
C GLU A 92 5.24 -10.09 -3.55
N VAL A 93 5.75 -8.95 -4.04
CA VAL A 93 6.05 -8.74 -5.46
C VAL A 93 7.03 -9.80 -5.98
N LEU A 94 8.10 -10.06 -5.22
CA LEU A 94 9.17 -10.98 -5.61
C LEU A 94 8.75 -12.45 -5.62
N ARG A 95 7.60 -12.81 -5.03
CA ARG A 95 7.00 -14.16 -5.15
C ARG A 95 6.54 -14.45 -6.58
N HIS A 96 6.21 -13.43 -7.37
CA HIS A 96 5.74 -13.63 -8.74
C HIS A 96 6.90 -13.92 -9.70
N PRO A 97 6.94 -15.09 -10.35
CA PRO A 97 8.05 -15.47 -11.21
C PRO A 97 8.14 -14.65 -12.51
N SER A 98 7.05 -13.99 -12.92
CA SER A 98 7.04 -13.08 -14.07
C SER A 98 7.77 -11.76 -13.82
N VAL A 99 7.96 -11.38 -12.55
CA VAL A 99 8.62 -10.13 -12.17
C VAL A 99 10.11 -10.24 -12.44
N GLU A 100 10.60 -9.36 -13.32
CA GLU A 100 11.99 -9.26 -13.75
C GLU A 100 12.73 -8.12 -13.03
N GLU A 101 12.02 -7.06 -12.66
CA GLU A 101 12.59 -5.85 -12.06
C GLU A 101 11.58 -5.22 -11.09
N VAL A 102 12.01 -4.94 -9.86
CA VAL A 102 11.23 -4.17 -8.87
C VAL A 102 12.04 -2.98 -8.37
N HIS A 103 11.47 -1.79 -8.48
CA HIS A 103 12.01 -0.55 -7.92
C HIS A 103 11.28 -0.22 -6.64
N LEU A 104 12.01 0.15 -5.61
CA LEU A 104 11.45 0.81 -4.43
C LEU A 104 11.96 2.24 -4.36
N CYS A 105 11.08 3.18 -4.11
CA CYS A 105 11.38 4.59 -3.85
C CYS A 105 10.93 4.97 -2.45
N GLU A 106 11.85 4.98 -1.50
CA GLU A 106 11.60 5.38 -0.11
C GLU A 106 12.37 6.67 0.19
N ILE A 107 11.67 7.66 0.73
CA ILE A 107 12.26 8.98 0.97
C ILE A 107 13.24 8.95 2.15
N ASP A 108 12.97 8.10 3.15
CA ASP A 108 13.77 7.96 4.35
C ASP A 108 14.55 6.64 4.35
N GLY A 109 15.79 6.69 3.85
CA GLY A 109 16.67 5.52 3.80
C GLY A 109 16.91 4.85 5.15
N ARG A 110 16.70 5.55 6.27
CA ARG A 110 16.84 4.95 7.61
C ARG A 110 15.71 3.96 7.91
N VAL A 111 14.52 4.14 7.31
CA VAL A 111 13.43 3.17 7.39
C VAL A 111 13.86 1.83 6.76
N ILE A 112 14.45 1.86 5.56
CA ILE A 112 14.98 0.65 4.92
C ILE A 112 16.03 -0.02 5.79
N ASP A 113 17.00 0.73 6.28
CA ASP A 113 18.11 0.16 7.05
C ASP A 113 17.64 -0.51 8.36
N LEU A 114 16.73 0.13 9.10
CA LEU A 114 16.17 -0.44 10.33
C LEU A 114 15.27 -1.65 10.02
N SER A 115 14.53 -1.60 8.92
CA SER A 115 13.71 -2.71 8.46
C SER A 115 14.57 -3.94 8.14
N ARG A 116 15.69 -3.76 7.41
CA ARG A 116 16.68 -4.83 7.17
C ARG A 116 17.25 -5.42 8.46
N GLN A 117 17.35 -4.62 9.51
CA GLN A 117 17.88 -5.05 10.80
C GLN A 117 16.84 -5.82 11.65
N PHE A 118 15.57 -5.43 11.61
CA PHE A 118 14.56 -5.90 12.57
C PHE A 118 13.39 -6.69 11.97
N LEU A 119 13.18 -6.64 10.66
CA LEU A 119 12.14 -7.39 9.98
C LEU A 119 12.72 -8.63 9.30
N PRO A 120 12.13 -9.82 9.51
CA PRO A 120 12.76 -11.09 9.14
C PRO A 120 12.89 -11.30 7.63
N TRP A 121 12.12 -10.61 6.81
CA TRP A 121 12.17 -10.70 5.34
C TRP A 121 13.10 -9.68 4.68
N ALA A 122 13.33 -8.55 5.35
CA ALA A 122 13.79 -7.33 4.71
C ALA A 122 15.19 -7.46 4.09
N GLU A 123 16.15 -8.11 4.77
CA GLU A 123 17.49 -8.29 4.21
C GLU A 123 17.50 -9.12 2.94
N ALA A 124 16.76 -10.24 2.91
CA ALA A 124 16.69 -11.12 1.73
C ALA A 124 16.06 -10.40 0.53
N VAL A 125 15.03 -9.59 0.79
CA VAL A 125 14.33 -8.80 -0.22
C VAL A 125 15.21 -7.66 -0.76
N ALA A 126 15.95 -6.99 0.12
CA ALA A 126 16.84 -5.88 -0.23
C ALA A 126 17.99 -6.29 -1.14
N ILE A 127 18.46 -7.54 -1.03
CA ILE A 127 19.59 -8.07 -1.82
C ILE A 127 19.15 -8.97 -2.98
N ASP A 128 17.85 -9.18 -3.21
CA ASP A 128 17.36 -9.89 -4.39
C ASP A 128 17.85 -9.16 -5.65
N PRO A 129 18.45 -9.87 -6.64
CA PRO A 129 19.01 -9.22 -7.82
C PRO A 129 17.98 -8.50 -8.70
N ARG A 130 16.68 -8.75 -8.51
CA ARG A 130 15.59 -8.04 -9.18
C ARG A 130 15.25 -6.71 -8.49
N THR A 131 15.70 -6.51 -7.25
CA THR A 131 15.40 -5.32 -6.44
C THR A 131 16.38 -4.19 -6.71
N THR A 132 15.84 -3.00 -7.00
CA THR A 132 16.58 -1.74 -7.00
C THR A 132 16.00 -0.81 -5.94
N LEU A 133 16.81 -0.47 -4.94
CA LEU A 133 16.45 0.46 -3.88
C LEU A 133 16.88 1.88 -4.25
N ASN A 134 15.91 2.78 -4.39
CA ASN A 134 16.10 4.20 -4.67
C ASN A 134 15.75 5.00 -3.40
N VAL A 135 16.76 5.47 -2.67
CA VAL A 135 16.52 6.36 -1.53
C VAL A 135 16.28 7.78 -2.04
N GLY A 136 15.05 8.26 -1.96
CA GLY A 136 14.62 9.57 -2.44
C GLY A 136 13.11 9.73 -2.60
N ASP A 137 12.67 10.94 -2.95
CA ASP A 137 11.26 11.26 -3.16
C ASP A 137 10.70 10.50 -4.38
N GLY A 138 9.75 9.59 -4.15
CA GLY A 138 9.10 8.82 -5.21
C GLY A 138 8.30 9.67 -6.21
N PHE A 139 7.82 10.86 -5.81
CA PHE A 139 7.23 11.80 -6.74
C PHE A 139 8.29 12.39 -7.67
N ALA A 140 9.46 12.77 -7.13
CA ALA A 140 10.58 13.26 -7.92
C ALA A 140 11.09 12.17 -8.89
N PHE A 141 11.11 10.91 -8.46
CA PHE A 141 11.44 9.77 -9.32
C PHE A 141 10.54 9.69 -10.55
N LEU A 142 9.23 9.92 -10.39
CA LEU A 142 8.25 9.93 -11.48
C LEU A 142 8.32 11.17 -12.39
N GLU A 143 9.09 12.20 -12.04
CA GLU A 143 9.20 13.41 -12.88
C GLU A 143 10.07 13.21 -14.12
N SER A 144 11.01 12.26 -14.08
CA SER A 144 11.87 11.97 -15.22
C SER A 144 11.06 11.36 -16.38
N ASP A 145 11.30 11.85 -17.60
CA ASP A 145 10.75 11.26 -18.82
C ASP A 145 11.21 9.81 -19.04
N ASP A 146 12.32 9.40 -18.42
CA ASP A 146 12.83 8.02 -18.47
C ASP A 146 11.86 7.00 -17.83
N GLN A 147 10.93 7.45 -16.98
CA GLN A 147 9.93 6.57 -16.37
C GLN A 147 8.68 6.37 -17.23
N ALA A 148 8.50 7.15 -18.30
CA ALA A 148 7.28 7.11 -19.10
C ALA A 148 7.07 5.73 -19.74
N GLY A 149 5.90 5.12 -19.54
CA GLY A 149 5.57 3.81 -20.09
C GLY A 149 6.42 2.64 -19.59
N ARG A 150 7.08 2.79 -18.43
CA ARG A 150 8.06 1.82 -17.94
C ARG A 150 7.44 0.72 -17.08
N PHE A 151 6.47 1.02 -16.24
CA PHE A 151 6.04 0.10 -15.19
C PHE A 151 4.71 -0.57 -15.51
N ASP A 152 4.68 -1.89 -15.38
CA ASP A 152 3.47 -2.70 -15.57
C ASP A 152 2.54 -2.57 -14.35
N VAL A 153 3.14 -2.48 -13.17
CA VAL A 153 2.42 -2.24 -11.92
C VAL A 153 3.13 -1.16 -11.10
N ILE A 154 2.37 -0.18 -10.61
CA ILE A 154 2.85 0.82 -9.65
C ILE A 154 2.06 0.62 -8.35
N ILE A 155 2.76 0.48 -7.23
CA ILE A 155 2.20 0.33 -5.88
C ILE A 155 2.57 1.56 -5.08
N THR A 156 1.60 2.37 -4.66
CA THR A 156 1.84 3.49 -3.75
C THR A 156 1.50 3.07 -2.33
N ASP A 157 2.53 2.69 -1.60
CA ASP A 157 2.56 2.27 -0.21
C ASP A 157 3.15 3.38 0.68
N SER A 158 2.51 4.55 0.62
CA SER A 158 2.92 5.71 1.39
C SER A 158 2.22 5.72 2.74
N THR A 159 2.94 6.21 3.75
CA THR A 159 2.38 6.46 5.08
C THR A 159 1.18 7.40 5.01
N ASP A 160 0.24 7.18 5.92
CA ASP A 160 -0.84 8.13 6.15
C ASP A 160 -0.20 9.47 6.49
N ALA A 161 -0.73 10.49 5.86
CA ALA A 161 -0.33 11.82 6.15
C ALA A 161 -0.91 12.13 7.55
N VAL A 162 -0.09 12.19 8.61
CA VAL A 162 -0.54 12.54 9.98
C VAL A 162 0.06 13.88 10.43
N GLY A 163 -0.72 14.73 11.11
CA GLY A 163 -0.28 16.04 11.59
C GLY A 163 -0.36 17.19 10.56
N MET A 164 0.33 18.32 10.77
CA MET A 164 0.27 19.45 9.82
C MET A 164 0.99 19.16 8.49
N GLN A 165 1.97 18.25 8.50
CA GLN A 165 2.65 17.75 7.30
C GLN A 165 1.76 16.80 6.49
N ALA A 166 0.73 16.23 7.13
CA ALA A 166 -0.28 15.43 6.48
C ALA A 166 -0.95 16.15 5.32
N GLN A 167 -1.35 17.38 5.60
CA GLN A 167 -2.20 18.12 4.71
C GLN A 167 -1.41 18.56 3.49
N GLU A 168 -0.10 18.80 3.65
CA GLU A 168 0.81 19.17 2.57
C GLU A 168 1.24 17.94 1.75
N GLN A 169 1.57 16.80 2.38
CA GLN A 169 1.91 15.55 1.67
C GLN A 169 0.71 14.87 1.01
N ALA A 170 -0.44 14.77 1.69
CA ALA A 170 -1.69 14.28 1.10
C ALA A 170 -2.15 15.20 -0.05
N SER A 171 -1.94 16.52 0.07
CA SER A 171 -2.18 17.47 -1.04
C SER A 171 -1.16 17.39 -2.17
N ARG A 172 -0.12 16.55 -2.08
CA ARG A 172 0.81 16.27 -3.18
C ARG A 172 0.53 14.89 -3.79
N LEU A 173 0.38 13.86 -2.96
CA LEU A 173 0.14 12.47 -3.38
C LEU A 173 -1.26 12.23 -3.94
N PHE A 174 -2.30 12.88 -3.42
CA PHE A 174 -3.66 12.70 -3.93
C PHE A 174 -4.11 13.88 -4.78
N THR A 175 -3.28 14.21 -5.78
CA THR A 175 -3.58 15.25 -6.77
C THR A 175 -3.67 14.69 -8.17
N GLU A 176 -4.36 15.43 -9.04
CA GLU A 176 -4.30 15.19 -10.50
C GLU A 176 -2.84 15.20 -10.99
N SER A 177 -1.96 15.99 -10.38
CA SER A 177 -0.55 16.06 -10.75
C SER A 177 0.19 14.75 -10.46
N TYR A 178 -0.03 14.16 -9.29
CA TYR A 178 0.56 12.86 -8.95
C TYR A 178 0.02 11.73 -9.82
N PHE A 179 -1.30 11.57 -9.88
CA PHE A 179 -1.89 10.48 -10.66
C PHE A 179 -1.68 10.64 -12.16
N GLY A 180 -1.55 11.86 -12.67
CA GLY A 180 -1.11 12.11 -14.04
C GLY A 180 0.31 11.61 -14.30
N LYS A 181 1.25 11.80 -13.37
CA LYS A 181 2.62 11.26 -13.47
C LYS A 181 2.66 9.75 -13.34
N VAL A 182 1.90 9.19 -12.40
CA VAL A 182 1.73 7.73 -12.27
C VAL A 182 1.18 7.15 -13.57
N ARG A 183 0.09 7.71 -14.11
CA ARG A 183 -0.51 7.28 -15.37
C ARG A 183 0.49 7.35 -16.53
N LYS A 184 1.31 8.41 -16.60
CA LYS A 184 2.37 8.54 -17.61
C LYS A 184 3.44 7.47 -17.46
N ALA A 185 3.78 7.08 -16.23
CA ALA A 185 4.80 6.07 -15.95
C ALA A 185 4.31 4.63 -16.16
N LEU A 186 3.00 4.40 -16.14
CA LEU A 186 2.41 3.11 -16.47
C LEU A 186 2.64 2.75 -17.94
N ALA A 187 3.09 1.52 -18.17
CA ALA A 187 3.08 0.90 -19.49
C ALA A 187 1.63 0.73 -20.00
N PRO A 188 1.42 0.54 -21.32
CA PRO A 188 0.10 0.16 -21.83
C PRO A 188 -0.45 -1.08 -21.11
N GLY A 189 -1.70 -1.02 -20.66
CA GLY A 189 -2.30 -2.07 -19.81
C GLY A 189 -1.84 -2.06 -18.35
N GLY A 190 -1.03 -1.07 -17.93
CA GLY A 190 -0.49 -0.99 -16.58
C GLY A 190 -1.56 -0.69 -15.52
N ILE A 191 -1.27 -1.08 -14.28
CA ILE A 191 -2.16 -0.91 -13.13
C ILE A 191 -1.44 -0.11 -12.05
N VAL A 192 -2.09 0.91 -11.50
CA VAL A 192 -1.71 1.48 -10.20
C VAL A 192 -2.60 0.90 -9.10
N VAL A 193 -2.00 0.57 -7.97
CA VAL A 193 -2.68 0.32 -6.71
C VAL A 193 -2.17 1.29 -5.65
N SER A 194 -3.02 1.68 -4.71
CA SER A 194 -2.56 2.39 -3.53
C SER A 194 -3.53 2.21 -2.37
N GLN A 195 -2.98 2.36 -1.17
CA GLN A 195 -3.72 2.36 0.09
C GLN A 195 -4.57 3.63 0.21
N PHE A 196 -5.78 3.50 0.76
CA PHE A 196 -6.82 4.52 0.82
C PHE A 196 -7.50 4.55 2.20
N GLU A 197 -6.70 4.51 3.28
CA GLU A 197 -7.16 4.79 4.64
C GLU A 197 -8.28 3.84 5.12
N SER A 198 -8.88 4.15 6.28
CA SER A 198 -9.94 3.35 6.87
C SER A 198 -11.28 3.47 6.15
N ALA A 199 -11.86 2.33 5.78
CA ALA A 199 -13.21 2.23 5.21
C ALA A 199 -14.33 2.63 6.18
N PHE A 200 -14.04 2.81 7.47
CA PHE A 200 -14.99 3.28 8.47
C PHE A 200 -14.81 4.75 8.85
N HIS A 201 -13.56 5.23 8.90
CA HIS A 201 -13.26 6.57 9.40
C HIS A 201 -13.05 7.59 8.26
N ASN A 202 -12.69 7.14 7.05
CA ASN A 202 -12.24 8.00 5.95
C ASN A 202 -13.16 7.89 4.71
N VAL A 203 -14.43 7.50 4.90
CA VAL A 203 -15.40 7.24 3.81
C VAL A 203 -15.49 8.38 2.79
N ASP A 204 -15.56 9.63 3.23
CA ASP A 204 -15.69 10.77 2.31
C ASP A 204 -14.39 11.05 1.54
N PHE A 205 -13.23 10.79 2.16
CA PHE A 205 -11.93 10.88 1.50
C PHE A 205 -11.83 9.81 0.41
N ILE A 206 -12.15 8.56 0.72
CA ILE A 206 -12.16 7.45 -0.25
C ILE A 206 -13.10 7.76 -1.41
N ALA A 207 -14.32 8.23 -1.13
CA ALA A 207 -15.31 8.52 -2.15
C ALA A 207 -14.86 9.65 -3.10
N ARG A 208 -14.32 10.75 -2.56
CA ARG A 208 -13.80 11.87 -3.37
C ARG A 208 -12.63 11.45 -4.25
N ASN A 209 -11.65 10.72 -3.69
CA ASN A 209 -10.49 10.28 -4.47
C ASN A 209 -10.84 9.20 -5.50
N THR A 210 -11.82 8.33 -5.20
CA THR A 210 -12.36 7.39 -6.20
C THR A 210 -12.95 8.14 -7.40
N ARG A 211 -13.67 9.25 -7.17
CA ARG A 211 -14.17 10.10 -8.26
C ARG A 211 -13.03 10.72 -9.06
N LEU A 212 -12.05 11.32 -8.39
CA LEU A 212 -10.88 11.93 -9.04
C LEU A 212 -10.18 10.92 -9.97
N LEU A 213 -9.96 9.70 -9.48
CA LEU A 213 -9.34 8.64 -10.27
C LEU A 213 -10.19 8.23 -11.47
N ARG A 214 -11.52 8.24 -11.36
CA ARG A 214 -12.44 7.97 -12.50
C ARG A 214 -12.44 9.08 -13.55
N GLU A 215 -11.91 10.26 -13.24
CA GLU A 215 -11.65 11.31 -14.22
C GLU A 215 -10.32 11.08 -14.95
N LEU A 216 -9.44 10.24 -14.39
CA LEU A 216 -8.09 9.96 -14.91
C LEU A 216 -7.92 8.57 -15.50
N PHE A 217 -8.74 7.59 -15.14
CA PHE A 217 -8.62 6.19 -15.56
C PHE A 217 -9.99 5.62 -15.92
N ASP A 218 -10.03 4.76 -16.94
CA ASP A 218 -11.27 4.13 -17.40
C ASP A 218 -11.78 3.03 -16.44
N VAL A 219 -10.87 2.38 -15.71
CA VAL A 219 -11.17 1.33 -14.74
C VAL A 219 -10.66 1.73 -13.36
N VAL A 220 -11.58 1.90 -12.40
CA VAL A 220 -11.24 2.26 -11.01
C VAL A 220 -12.11 1.46 -10.04
N HIS A 221 -11.47 0.62 -9.23
CA HIS A 221 -12.14 -0.22 -8.24
C HIS A 221 -11.48 -0.10 -6.87
N PRO A 222 -12.16 0.53 -5.89
CA PRO A 222 -11.79 0.38 -4.50
C PRO A 222 -12.08 -1.04 -4.02
N TYR A 223 -11.26 -1.53 -3.10
CA TYR A 223 -11.42 -2.82 -2.43
C TYR A 223 -10.93 -2.73 -0.99
N THR A 224 -11.26 -3.73 -0.17
CA THR A 224 -10.98 -3.68 1.28
C THR A 224 -10.32 -4.96 1.79
N ALA A 225 -9.54 -4.83 2.86
CA ALA A 225 -9.00 -5.94 3.62
C ALA A 225 -9.07 -5.66 5.12
N THR A 226 -9.08 -6.70 5.95
CA THR A 226 -9.19 -6.55 7.40
C THR A 226 -7.81 -6.52 8.04
N VAL A 227 -7.19 -5.34 8.17
CA VAL A 227 -5.89 -5.13 8.82
C VAL A 227 -6.12 -4.82 10.31
N PRO A 228 -5.96 -5.78 11.23
CA PRO A 228 -6.45 -5.66 12.61
C PRO A 228 -5.85 -4.51 13.41
N THR A 229 -4.57 -4.19 13.18
CA THR A 229 -3.84 -3.15 13.91
C THR A 229 -4.04 -1.74 13.35
N TYR A 230 -4.74 -1.59 12.22
CA TYR A 230 -5.06 -0.29 11.64
C TYR A 230 -6.40 0.26 12.13
N VAL A 231 -6.58 1.58 12.06
CA VAL A 231 -7.78 2.27 12.58
C VAL A 231 -9.08 1.71 11.98
N GLY A 232 -9.94 1.19 12.84
CA GLY A 232 -11.22 0.57 12.48
C GLY A 232 -11.11 -0.85 11.90
N GLY A 233 -9.90 -1.37 11.68
CA GLY A 233 -9.64 -2.74 11.25
C GLY A 233 -9.96 -3.04 9.78
N LEU A 234 -10.79 -2.25 9.10
CA LEU A 234 -11.11 -2.42 7.68
C LEU A 234 -10.41 -1.34 6.85
N TRP A 235 -9.33 -1.73 6.18
CA TRP A 235 -8.54 -0.85 5.32
C TRP A 235 -9.07 -0.86 3.90
N CYS A 236 -9.03 0.30 3.25
CA CYS A 236 -9.37 0.45 1.85
C CYS A 236 -8.10 0.57 1.01
N PHE A 237 -8.16 0.03 -0.19
CA PHE A 237 -7.22 0.23 -1.27
C PHE A 237 -8.01 0.63 -2.51
N TYR A 238 -7.33 1.02 -3.57
CA TYR A 238 -7.92 1.06 -4.89
C TYR A 238 -6.94 0.56 -5.94
N CYS A 239 -7.48 -0.01 -7.01
CA CYS A 239 -6.78 -0.23 -8.26
C CYS A 239 -7.34 0.72 -9.32
N ALA A 240 -6.45 1.27 -10.15
CA ALA A 240 -6.82 2.03 -11.33
C ALA A 240 -5.98 1.60 -12.54
N SER A 241 -6.61 1.52 -13.72
CA SER A 241 -6.00 1.19 -15.00
C SER A 241 -6.86 1.76 -16.14
N ASP A 242 -6.28 1.92 -17.32
CA ASP A 242 -7.03 2.26 -18.52
C ASP A 242 -7.65 1.03 -19.21
N GLU A 243 -7.14 -0.17 -18.93
CA GLU A 243 -7.55 -1.39 -19.63
C GLU A 243 -7.92 -2.54 -18.69
N VAL A 244 -7.12 -2.77 -17.64
CA VAL A 244 -7.25 -3.96 -16.80
C VAL A 244 -8.28 -3.74 -15.68
N ASN A 245 -9.20 -4.68 -15.55
CA ASN A 245 -10.20 -4.74 -14.51
C ASN A 245 -9.90 -5.88 -13.53
N PRO A 246 -9.36 -5.58 -12.33
CA PRO A 246 -8.98 -6.62 -11.38
C PRO A 246 -10.16 -7.44 -10.84
N ARG A 247 -11.41 -7.01 -11.05
CA ARG A 247 -12.60 -7.82 -10.70
C ARG A 247 -12.87 -8.95 -11.67
N HIS A 248 -12.34 -8.88 -12.88
CA HIS A 248 -12.65 -9.79 -13.98
C HIS A 248 -11.40 -10.45 -14.56
N ASP A 249 -10.26 -9.77 -14.54
CA ASP A 249 -9.02 -10.20 -15.20
C ASP A 249 -8.08 -10.98 -14.26
N PHE A 250 -8.62 -11.62 -13.24
CA PHE A 250 -7.84 -12.46 -12.32
C PHE A 250 -7.27 -13.68 -13.05
N ARG A 251 -5.94 -13.78 -13.11
CA ARG A 251 -5.23 -14.91 -13.73
C ARG A 251 -5.22 -16.14 -12.81
N GLN A 252 -6.30 -16.91 -12.88
CA GLN A 252 -6.54 -18.09 -12.04
C GLN A 252 -5.41 -19.13 -12.12
N GLU A 253 -4.95 -19.47 -13.33
CA GLU A 253 -3.91 -20.50 -13.53
C GLU A 253 -2.57 -20.08 -12.90
N ASP A 254 -2.18 -18.81 -13.03
CA ASP A 254 -0.96 -18.27 -12.41
C ASP A 254 -1.05 -18.26 -10.88
N TYR A 255 -2.22 -17.95 -10.33
CA TYR A 255 -2.46 -18.04 -8.89
C TYR A 255 -2.33 -19.48 -8.39
N GLU A 256 -2.95 -20.44 -9.05
CA GLU A 256 -2.89 -21.86 -8.68
C GLU A 256 -1.44 -22.36 -8.71
N GLN A 257 -0.68 -22.02 -9.75
CA GLN A 257 0.73 -22.37 -9.85
C GLN A 257 1.58 -21.75 -8.74
N LEU A 258 1.36 -20.47 -8.40
CA LEU A 258 2.11 -19.84 -7.31
C LEU A 258 1.71 -20.42 -5.94
N ALA A 259 0.42 -20.73 -5.74
CA ALA A 259 -0.09 -21.33 -4.51
C ALA A 259 0.45 -22.76 -4.25
N GLU A 260 0.87 -23.49 -5.27
CA GLU A 260 1.54 -24.80 -5.10
C GLU A 260 2.92 -24.68 -4.43
N SER A 261 3.60 -23.55 -4.61
CA SER A 261 4.99 -23.33 -4.19
C SER A 261 5.15 -22.27 -3.11
N SER A 262 4.05 -21.64 -2.68
CA SER A 262 4.06 -20.53 -1.76
C SER A 262 2.83 -20.53 -0.86
N GLU A 263 3.03 -20.31 0.44
CA GLU A 263 1.95 -20.22 1.41
C GLU A 263 1.41 -18.77 1.46
N PHE A 264 0.13 -18.59 1.12
CA PHE A 264 -0.58 -17.33 1.35
C PHE A 264 -1.28 -17.39 2.71
N GLN A 265 -1.12 -16.36 3.53
CA GLN A 265 -1.69 -16.32 4.88
C GLN A 265 -3.08 -15.66 4.91
N TYR A 266 -3.34 -14.70 4.03
CA TYR A 266 -4.62 -13.99 3.90
C TYR A 266 -5.20 -14.11 2.49
N PHE A 267 -4.37 -13.98 1.47
CA PHE A 267 -4.78 -13.92 0.08
C PHE A 267 -5.23 -15.27 -0.44
N SER A 268 -6.33 -15.26 -1.18
CA SER A 268 -6.84 -16.40 -1.95
C SER A 268 -7.66 -15.87 -3.12
N ASP A 269 -7.94 -16.72 -4.09
CA ASP A 269 -8.85 -16.39 -5.21
C ASP A 269 -10.24 -15.93 -4.69
N ALA A 270 -10.74 -16.59 -3.65
CA ALA A 270 -11.99 -16.21 -2.99
C ALA A 270 -11.88 -14.85 -2.29
N MET A 271 -10.77 -14.61 -1.59
CA MET A 271 -10.51 -13.31 -0.94
C MET A 271 -10.43 -12.19 -1.98
N HIS A 272 -9.68 -12.39 -3.08
CA HIS A 272 -9.58 -11.47 -4.21
C HIS A 272 -10.95 -11.12 -4.79
N ARG A 273 -11.81 -12.11 -5.05
CA ARG A 273 -13.16 -11.83 -5.56
C ARG A 273 -14.02 -11.07 -4.56
N SER A 274 -13.87 -11.37 -3.28
CA SER A 274 -14.70 -10.79 -2.21
C SER A 274 -14.28 -9.37 -1.81
N CYS A 275 -13.01 -9.00 -1.96
CA CYS A 275 -12.49 -7.72 -1.45
C CYS A 275 -13.13 -6.49 -2.10
N PHE A 276 -13.66 -6.65 -3.32
CA PHE A 276 -14.41 -5.63 -4.06
C PHE A 276 -15.87 -5.46 -3.61
N VAL A 277 -16.36 -6.28 -2.67
CA VAL A 277 -17.68 -6.14 -2.07
C VAL A 277 -17.59 -5.18 -0.89
N LEU A 278 -18.00 -3.93 -1.12
CA LEU A 278 -17.81 -2.84 -0.15
C LEU A 278 -18.94 -2.74 0.87
N PRO A 279 -18.67 -2.25 2.09
CA PRO A 279 -19.72 -1.89 3.04
C PRO A 279 -20.71 -0.89 2.45
N ALA A 280 -22.00 -1.06 2.73
CA ALA A 280 -23.08 -0.28 2.12
C ALA A 280 -22.97 1.24 2.33
N ARG A 281 -22.34 1.70 3.42
CA ARG A 281 -22.07 3.13 3.63
C ARG A 281 -21.00 3.64 2.66
N LEU A 282 -19.91 2.91 2.50
CA LEU A 282 -18.82 3.27 1.59
C LEU A 282 -19.31 3.24 0.14
N GLN A 283 -19.98 2.16 -0.26
CA GLN A 283 -20.57 2.01 -1.60
C GLN A 283 -21.47 3.19 -1.97
N ARG A 284 -22.43 3.55 -1.09
CA ARG A 284 -23.33 4.70 -1.34
C ARG A 284 -22.59 6.04 -1.43
N SER A 285 -21.53 6.24 -0.64
CA SER A 285 -20.76 7.48 -0.70
C SER A 285 -20.02 7.60 -2.04
N ILE A 286 -19.41 6.52 -2.53
CA ILE A 286 -18.77 6.47 -3.85
C ILE A 286 -19.79 6.72 -4.97
N GLU A 287 -20.96 6.11 -4.91
CA GLU A 287 -22.02 6.30 -5.90
C GLU A 287 -22.55 7.74 -5.92
N ALA A 288 -22.70 8.37 -4.75
CA ALA A 288 -23.16 9.76 -4.62
C ALA A 288 -22.20 10.76 -5.28
N GLN A 289 -20.89 10.48 -5.28
CA GLN A 289 -19.90 11.30 -6.01
C GLN A 289 -20.02 11.16 -7.53
N THR A 290 -20.71 10.13 -8.02
CA THR A 290 -20.83 9.78 -9.45
C THR A 290 -22.05 10.45 -10.11
N ILE A 291 -22.88 11.19 -9.37
CA ILE A 291 -24.00 11.94 -9.93
C ILE A 291 -23.43 13.12 -10.74
N LYS A 292 -23.26 12.90 -12.05
CA LYS A 292 -23.10 13.98 -13.03
C LYS A 292 -24.35 14.87 -12.94
N PHE A 293 -24.15 16.17 -12.73
CA PHE A 293 -25.18 17.14 -13.07
C PHE A 293 -25.57 16.90 -14.54
N VAL A 294 -26.82 16.48 -14.76
CA VAL A 294 -27.46 16.58 -16.08
C VAL A 294 -27.74 18.07 -16.27
N PRO A 295 -27.17 18.74 -17.29
CA PRO A 295 -27.57 20.10 -17.60
C PRO A 295 -29.05 20.07 -17.98
N VAL A 296 -29.87 20.88 -17.28
CA VAL A 296 -31.25 21.19 -17.67
C VAL A 296 -31.20 22.15 -18.85
#